data_AF-A0A535WH79-F1
#
_entry.id   AF-A0A535WH79-F1
#
_cell.length_a   1.000
_cell.length_b   1.000
_cell.length_c   1.000
_cell.angle_alpha   90.00
_cell.angle_beta   90.00
_cell.angle_gamma   90.00
#
_symmetry.space_group_name_H-M   'P 1'
#
loop_
_entity.id
_entity.type
_entity.pdbx_description
1 polymer ?
#
loop_
_entity_poly.entity_id
_entity_poly.type
_entity_poly.pdbx_seq_one_letter_code
_entity_poly.pdbx_strand_id
1 'polypeptide(L)'
;MISPTLSRAVRGRRPSALVDLARLLPKDGLGLYASGADLFSNAIFGRDSAMAADYLLRLRPDVARGVILKLAQLQGTRLAAAGPESNEEEPGKIHHEHRRLYVDGRRVRHRSARILQQLSAIWGGEKTSLTYYGSTDATPLFVRTAVRYCKHRGDAILGEPVVRRDGTRVTVRDSVLAAVDWITGKLDESPIGLVEFQRRNPSGIPFQVWKDSGTSYLHLDATIANWDAPIAALEVQAYAYDALIGAAHLFGDSQLAAGWRERAQALRGNIFKCFWMPGAGYFAMGLDRNASGTPRWIESIASNAALLLDTSIFDGLPDAEEYIEAVARRVTGPEFLTEAGIRCRSLNEEELVDFQDYHGTWTVWMKETFDATRGLYRQGLPALASQLAVRLLNAVNTAGAHVEFLYVSPDQRVMYDFRGRDPRSSQATEIVATNVPEQPLAWTLSAALALKWLLGSKRDLYAPVDWSGPRSSRPQLDARLLRDTPRLPLLSSVDEFASAYERRGDFVLNRALGHERDLAARARHRTRA
;
A
#
# COMPACT_ATOMS: atom_id res chain seq x y z
N MET A 1 -17.94 38.72 -1.39
CA MET A 1 -18.62 38.12 -2.55
C MET A 1 -17.68 37.07 -3.14
N ILE A 2 -18.04 35.79 -2.99
CA ILE A 2 -17.26 34.65 -3.46
C ILE A 2 -17.35 34.60 -5.00
N SER A 3 -16.22 34.51 -5.69
CA SER A 3 -16.16 34.51 -7.16
C SER A 3 -17.06 33.42 -7.78
N PRO A 4 -17.76 33.67 -8.92
CA PRO A 4 -18.65 32.69 -9.57
C PRO A 4 -17.96 31.37 -9.95
N THR A 5 -16.62 31.35 -10.08
CA THR A 5 -15.82 30.15 -10.33
C THR A 5 -15.63 29.28 -9.09
N LEU A 6 -15.61 29.84 -7.88
CA LEU A 6 -15.59 29.11 -6.60
C LEU A 6 -16.88 28.31 -6.40
N SER A 7 -18.01 28.91 -6.79
CA SER A 7 -19.34 28.28 -6.78
C SER A 7 -19.36 26.95 -7.54
N ARG A 8 -18.66 26.80 -8.68
CA ARG A 8 -18.77 25.59 -9.51
C ARG A 8 -17.82 24.46 -9.12
N ALA A 9 -16.66 24.76 -8.53
CA ALA A 9 -15.72 23.77 -8.02
C ALA A 9 -16.15 23.21 -6.65
N VAL A 10 -16.68 24.08 -5.78
CA VAL A 10 -17.17 23.71 -4.44
C VAL A 10 -18.61 23.15 -4.48
N ARG A 11 -19.46 23.56 -5.45
CA ARG A 11 -20.77 22.91 -5.69
C ARG A 11 -20.66 21.63 -6.55
N GLY A 12 -19.45 21.14 -6.80
CA GLY A 12 -19.25 19.82 -7.40
C GLY A 12 -19.92 18.75 -6.52
N ARG A 13 -20.66 17.84 -7.16
CA ARG A 13 -21.27 16.70 -6.47
C ARG A 13 -20.18 15.96 -5.68
N ARG A 14 -20.34 15.84 -4.35
CA ARG A 14 -19.41 15.09 -3.47
C ARG A 14 -19.01 13.76 -4.14
N PRO A 15 -17.74 13.34 -4.04
CA PRO A 15 -17.30 12.12 -4.68
C PRO A 15 -18.12 10.94 -4.14
N SER A 16 -18.75 10.20 -5.05
CA SER A 16 -19.55 9.04 -4.68
C SER A 16 -18.68 7.79 -4.80
N ALA A 17 -18.21 7.31 -3.67
CA ALA A 17 -17.39 6.10 -3.62
C ALA A 17 -18.12 4.87 -4.18
N LEU A 18 -19.46 4.84 -4.12
CA LEU A 18 -20.27 3.79 -4.74
C LEU A 18 -20.27 3.88 -6.27
N VAL A 19 -20.35 5.10 -6.82
CA VAL A 19 -20.26 5.32 -8.29
C VAL A 19 -18.86 4.99 -8.78
N ASP A 20 -17.82 5.40 -8.05
CA ASP A 20 -16.45 5.09 -8.42
C ASP A 20 -16.15 3.60 -8.29
N LEU A 21 -16.60 2.93 -7.22
CA LEU A 21 -16.50 1.47 -7.11
C LEU A 21 -17.18 0.77 -8.30
N ALA A 22 -18.39 1.19 -8.69
CA ALA A 22 -19.07 0.61 -9.83
C ALA A 22 -18.30 0.78 -11.15
N ARG A 23 -17.50 1.85 -11.29
CA ARG A 23 -16.62 2.07 -12.46
C ARG A 23 -15.38 1.18 -12.44
N LEU A 24 -14.90 0.79 -11.26
CA LEU A 24 -13.71 -0.04 -11.09
C LEU A 24 -14.01 -1.54 -11.07
N LEU A 25 -15.28 -1.94 -11.01
CA LEU A 25 -15.68 -3.34 -11.05
C LEU A 25 -15.73 -3.87 -12.49
N PRO A 26 -15.03 -4.98 -12.79
CA PRO A 26 -15.20 -5.73 -14.03
C PRO A 26 -16.64 -6.26 -14.18
N LYS A 27 -17.14 -6.37 -15.41
CA LYS A 27 -18.51 -6.87 -15.66
C LYS A 27 -18.72 -8.34 -15.30
N ASP A 28 -17.66 -9.14 -15.40
CA ASP A 28 -17.66 -10.55 -15.00
C ASP A 28 -17.58 -10.73 -13.47
N GLY A 29 -17.44 -9.63 -12.71
CA GLY A 29 -17.32 -9.65 -11.26
C GLY A 29 -15.99 -10.20 -10.74
N LEU A 30 -14.99 -10.41 -11.59
CA LEU A 30 -13.70 -11.01 -11.23
C LEU A 30 -12.58 -9.98 -11.21
N GLY A 31 -12.16 -9.60 -10.00
CA GLY A 31 -11.08 -8.64 -9.76
C GLY A 31 -11.59 -7.24 -9.43
N LEU A 32 -10.66 -6.31 -9.39
CA LEU A 32 -10.92 -4.89 -9.18
C LEU A 32 -9.86 -4.09 -9.92
N TYR A 33 -10.28 -3.17 -10.80
CA TYR A 33 -9.35 -2.32 -11.52
C TYR A 33 -8.71 -1.28 -10.58
N ALA A 34 -7.41 -0.99 -10.78
CA ALA A 34 -6.67 -0.10 -9.90
C ALA A 34 -7.12 1.37 -10.00
N SER A 35 -7.38 1.87 -11.22
CA SER A 35 -7.81 3.25 -11.48
C SER A 35 -8.91 3.32 -12.54
N GLY A 36 -9.70 4.40 -12.50
CA GLY A 36 -10.61 4.78 -13.58
C GLY A 36 -10.02 5.76 -14.61
N ALA A 37 -8.79 6.22 -14.38
CA ALA A 37 -8.04 7.12 -15.24
C ALA A 37 -6.94 6.39 -16.02
N ASP A 38 -6.27 7.09 -16.93
CA ASP A 38 -5.65 6.47 -18.10
C ASP A 38 -4.38 5.65 -17.81
N LEU A 39 -3.63 5.91 -16.72
CA LEU A 39 -2.38 5.15 -16.43
C LEU A 39 -2.69 3.70 -16.07
N PHE A 40 -3.70 3.50 -15.21
CA PHE A 40 -4.01 2.19 -14.63
C PHE A 40 -5.44 1.72 -14.96
N SER A 41 -6.13 2.40 -15.89
CA SER A 41 -7.46 1.97 -16.38
C SER A 41 -7.42 0.52 -16.83
N ASN A 42 -8.38 -0.25 -16.31
CA ASN A 42 -8.59 -1.66 -16.65
C ASN A 42 -7.42 -2.61 -16.31
N ALA A 43 -6.40 -2.12 -15.62
CA ALA A 43 -5.33 -2.95 -15.09
C ALA A 43 -5.75 -3.54 -13.74
N ILE A 44 -5.36 -4.79 -13.50
CA ILE A 44 -5.56 -5.48 -12.23
C ILE A 44 -4.18 -5.61 -11.59
N PHE A 45 -4.02 -5.01 -10.42
CA PHE A 45 -2.78 -5.09 -9.67
C PHE A 45 -2.97 -6.03 -8.48
N GLY A 46 -2.06 -6.98 -8.29
CA GLY A 46 -2.24 -8.04 -7.30
C GLY A 46 -2.37 -7.50 -5.88
N ARG A 47 -1.37 -6.74 -5.45
CA ARG A 47 -1.39 -6.07 -4.13
C ARG A 47 -2.54 -5.08 -4.04
N ASP A 48 -2.87 -4.39 -5.13
CA ASP A 48 -3.85 -3.34 -5.05
C ASP A 48 -5.24 -3.89 -4.78
N SER A 49 -5.64 -4.85 -5.62
CA SER A 49 -6.89 -5.56 -5.52
C SER A 49 -6.98 -6.29 -4.19
N ALA A 50 -5.91 -6.97 -3.74
CA ALA A 50 -5.92 -7.72 -2.48
C ALA A 50 -6.22 -6.82 -1.27
N MET A 51 -5.58 -5.64 -1.19
CA MET A 51 -5.80 -4.71 -0.08
C MET A 51 -7.16 -4.01 -0.18
N ALA A 52 -7.58 -3.56 -1.35
CA ALA A 52 -8.92 -2.98 -1.53
C ALA A 52 -10.04 -3.99 -1.21
N ALA A 53 -9.85 -5.27 -1.57
CA ALA A 53 -10.75 -6.36 -1.18
C ALA A 53 -10.81 -6.55 0.34
N ASP A 54 -9.66 -6.55 1.04
CA ASP A 54 -9.59 -6.62 2.50
C ASP A 54 -10.33 -5.44 3.15
N TYR A 55 -10.16 -4.22 2.62
CA TYR A 55 -10.84 -3.02 3.13
C TYR A 55 -12.35 -3.09 2.96
N LEU A 56 -12.80 -3.62 1.83
CA LEU A 56 -14.21 -3.74 1.51
C LEU A 56 -14.85 -5.00 2.09
N LEU A 57 -14.11 -5.93 2.68
CA LEU A 57 -14.59 -7.27 3.01
C LEU A 57 -15.91 -7.29 3.81
N ARG A 58 -16.07 -6.37 4.77
CA ARG A 58 -17.29 -6.23 5.58
C ARG A 58 -18.49 -5.66 4.81
N LEU A 59 -18.23 -4.86 3.79
CA LEU A 59 -19.24 -4.11 3.02
C LEU A 59 -19.63 -4.82 1.73
N ARG A 60 -18.65 -5.39 1.05
CA ARG A 60 -18.74 -5.99 -0.28
C ARG A 60 -17.92 -7.29 -0.33
N PRO A 61 -18.35 -8.32 0.43
CA PRO A 61 -17.68 -9.62 0.38
C PRO A 61 -17.71 -10.23 -1.02
N ASP A 62 -18.70 -9.88 -1.85
CA ASP A 62 -18.77 -10.26 -3.26
C ASP A 62 -17.56 -9.74 -4.07
N VAL A 63 -17.10 -8.51 -3.81
CA VAL A 63 -15.89 -7.95 -4.43
C VAL A 63 -14.64 -8.68 -3.94
N ALA A 64 -14.55 -8.97 -2.63
CA ALA A 64 -13.42 -9.71 -2.08
C ALA A 64 -13.32 -11.13 -2.67
N ARG A 65 -14.44 -11.84 -2.82
CA ARG A 65 -14.51 -13.14 -3.51
C ARG A 65 -14.02 -13.02 -4.95
N GLY A 66 -14.54 -12.03 -5.70
CA GLY A 66 -14.15 -11.79 -7.09
C GLY A 66 -12.64 -11.53 -7.24
N VAL A 67 -12.05 -10.77 -6.33
CA VAL A 67 -10.60 -10.54 -6.26
C VAL A 67 -9.84 -11.83 -5.98
N ILE A 68 -10.22 -12.61 -4.97
CA ILE A 68 -9.55 -13.89 -4.63
C ILE A 68 -9.51 -14.81 -5.85
N LEU A 69 -10.65 -15.00 -6.52
CA LEU A 69 -10.75 -15.83 -7.73
C LEU A 69 -9.88 -15.29 -8.86
N LYS A 70 -9.85 -13.96 -9.06
CA LYS A 70 -9.07 -13.36 -10.12
C LYS A 70 -7.56 -13.45 -9.88
N LEU A 71 -7.12 -13.25 -8.64
CA LEU A 71 -5.72 -13.38 -8.26
C LEU A 71 -5.26 -14.84 -8.36
N ALA A 72 -6.10 -15.80 -7.96
CA ALA A 72 -5.85 -17.23 -8.16
C ALA A 72 -5.75 -17.60 -9.66
N GLN A 73 -6.60 -17.04 -10.52
CA GLN A 73 -6.54 -17.24 -11.97
C GLN A 73 -5.23 -16.71 -12.56
N LEU A 74 -4.71 -15.60 -12.05
CA LEU A 74 -3.50 -14.94 -12.52
C LEU A 74 -2.25 -15.34 -11.72
N GLN A 75 -2.34 -16.33 -10.84
CA GLN A 75 -1.20 -16.80 -10.04
C GLN A 75 -0.13 -17.42 -10.96
N GLY A 76 1.14 -17.20 -10.62
CA GLY A 76 2.27 -17.76 -11.36
C GLY A 76 2.32 -19.27 -11.23
N THR A 77 2.61 -19.97 -12.34
CA THR A 77 2.67 -21.44 -12.37
C THR A 77 4.01 -21.99 -12.83
N ARG A 78 4.90 -21.12 -13.27
CA ARG A 78 6.20 -21.46 -13.85
C ARG A 78 7.28 -20.52 -13.34
N LEU A 79 8.52 -20.98 -13.36
CA LEU A 79 9.67 -20.12 -13.11
C LEU A 79 10.09 -19.43 -14.41
N ALA A 80 10.06 -18.11 -14.44
CA ALA A 80 10.56 -17.33 -15.56
C ALA A 80 12.11 -17.32 -15.58
N ALA A 81 12.67 -17.39 -16.79
CA ALA A 81 14.09 -17.17 -17.01
C ALA A 81 14.48 -15.76 -16.52
N ALA A 82 15.66 -15.63 -15.91
CA ALA A 82 16.22 -14.32 -15.59
C ALA A 82 16.79 -13.66 -16.85
N GLY A 83 16.80 -12.32 -16.88
CA GLY A 83 17.33 -11.55 -18.00
C GLY A 83 16.37 -10.51 -18.57
N PRO A 84 16.75 -9.85 -19.67
CA PRO A 84 15.88 -8.92 -20.39
C PRO A 84 14.56 -9.59 -20.77
N GLU A 85 13.47 -8.82 -20.74
CA GLU A 85 12.13 -9.31 -21.06
C GLU A 85 11.61 -10.43 -20.13
N SER A 86 12.21 -10.62 -18.95
CA SER A 86 11.63 -11.51 -17.95
C SER A 86 10.38 -10.89 -17.33
N ASN A 87 9.30 -11.68 -17.23
CA ASN A 87 8.10 -11.28 -16.48
C ASN A 87 8.20 -11.60 -14.97
N GLU A 88 9.32 -12.19 -14.55
CA GLU A 88 9.66 -12.53 -13.15
C GLU A 88 8.66 -13.47 -12.47
N GLU A 89 7.96 -14.29 -13.26
CA GLU A 89 7.02 -15.28 -12.77
C GLU A 89 7.71 -16.36 -11.92
N GLU A 90 7.07 -16.73 -10.81
CA GLU A 90 7.47 -17.83 -9.94
C GLU A 90 6.22 -18.64 -9.57
N PRO A 91 6.31 -19.97 -9.41
CA PRO A 91 5.18 -20.78 -8.96
C PRO A 91 4.63 -20.27 -7.63
N GLY A 92 3.31 -20.06 -7.56
CA GLY A 92 2.61 -19.60 -6.36
C GLY A 92 2.58 -18.07 -6.17
N LYS A 93 3.46 -17.33 -6.86
CA LYS A 93 3.55 -15.87 -6.74
C LYS A 93 2.34 -15.16 -7.36
N ILE A 94 1.88 -14.09 -6.72
CA ILE A 94 0.82 -13.22 -7.25
C ILE A 94 1.45 -12.05 -8.01
N HIS A 95 0.89 -11.75 -9.16
CA HIS A 95 1.40 -10.72 -10.08
C HIS A 95 1.43 -9.31 -9.45
N HIS A 96 2.32 -8.48 -9.96
CA HIS A 96 2.31 -7.03 -9.78
C HIS A 96 1.12 -6.44 -10.53
N GLU A 97 1.15 -6.55 -11.87
CA GLU A 97 0.16 -5.95 -12.76
C GLU A 97 -0.22 -6.89 -13.90
N HIS A 98 -1.52 -6.95 -14.18
CA HIS A 98 -2.10 -7.60 -15.34
C HIS A 98 -2.86 -6.60 -16.22
N ARG A 99 -2.53 -6.58 -17.51
CA ARG A 99 -3.17 -5.75 -18.54
C ARG A 99 -3.62 -6.58 -19.73
N ARG A 100 -4.71 -6.17 -20.37
CA ARG A 100 -5.22 -6.74 -21.62
C ARG A 100 -5.56 -5.64 -22.62
N LEU A 101 -5.33 -5.91 -23.90
CA LEU A 101 -5.69 -4.99 -24.98
C LEU A 101 -7.22 -4.91 -25.16
N TYR A 102 -7.94 -5.96 -24.81
CA TYR A 102 -9.39 -6.05 -24.89
C TYR A 102 -9.98 -6.42 -23.52
N VAL A 103 -11.00 -5.67 -23.12
CA VAL A 103 -11.75 -5.84 -21.88
C VAL A 103 -13.23 -5.73 -22.23
N ASP A 104 -14.03 -6.70 -21.80
CA ASP A 104 -15.47 -6.81 -22.10
C ASP A 104 -15.79 -6.70 -23.61
N GLY A 105 -14.98 -7.34 -24.45
CA GLY A 105 -15.12 -7.33 -25.92
C GLY A 105 -14.77 -6.00 -26.58
N ARG A 106 -14.25 -5.02 -25.83
CA ARG A 106 -13.86 -3.70 -26.34
C ARG A 106 -12.37 -3.48 -26.19
N ARG A 107 -11.77 -2.81 -27.16
CA ARG A 107 -10.37 -2.38 -27.06
C ARG A 107 -10.25 -1.33 -25.95
N VAL A 108 -9.21 -1.44 -25.12
CA VAL A 108 -8.90 -0.43 -24.10
C VAL A 108 -8.53 0.90 -24.74
N ARG A 109 -8.54 1.99 -23.95
CA ARG A 109 -8.19 3.34 -24.43
C ARG A 109 -6.78 3.37 -25.04
N HIS A 110 -6.57 4.28 -26.00
CA HIS A 110 -5.31 4.41 -26.72
C HIS A 110 -4.09 4.53 -25.79
N ARG A 111 -4.19 5.34 -24.73
CA ARG A 111 -3.11 5.51 -23.76
C ARG A 111 -2.78 4.22 -23.02
N SER A 112 -3.78 3.49 -22.52
CA SER A 112 -3.60 2.20 -21.84
C SER A 112 -3.05 1.13 -22.79
N ALA A 113 -3.47 1.14 -24.06
CA ALA A 113 -2.91 0.24 -25.09
C ALA A 113 -1.42 0.52 -25.38
N ARG A 114 -1.02 1.81 -25.41
CA ARG A 114 0.39 2.21 -25.58
C ARG A 114 1.24 1.78 -24.39
N ILE A 115 0.74 1.97 -23.17
CA ILE A 115 1.43 1.53 -21.94
C ILE A 115 1.59 0.01 -21.96
N LEU A 116 0.54 -0.75 -22.30
CA LEU A 116 0.64 -2.21 -22.47
C LEU A 116 1.75 -2.57 -23.47
N GLN A 117 1.79 -1.96 -24.66
CA GLN A 117 2.82 -2.27 -25.65
C GLN A 117 4.24 -1.97 -25.12
N GLN A 118 4.43 -0.83 -24.46
CA GLN A 118 5.71 -0.42 -23.88
C GLN A 118 6.17 -1.39 -22.78
N LEU A 119 5.27 -1.71 -21.84
CA LEU A 119 5.58 -2.60 -20.73
C LEU A 119 5.75 -4.05 -21.18
N SER A 120 4.93 -4.55 -22.11
CA SER A 120 5.09 -5.89 -22.68
C SER A 120 6.47 -6.10 -23.29
N ALA A 121 7.03 -5.08 -23.96
CA ALA A 121 8.36 -5.17 -24.56
C ALA A 121 9.50 -5.25 -23.53
N ILE A 122 9.31 -4.74 -22.31
CA ILE A 122 10.37 -4.74 -21.28
C ILE A 122 10.15 -5.82 -20.20
N TRP A 123 8.91 -6.26 -19.98
CA TRP A 123 8.52 -7.14 -18.88
C TRP A 123 7.95 -8.49 -19.36
N GLY A 124 8.30 -8.92 -20.57
CA GLY A 124 7.96 -10.26 -21.05
C GLY A 124 6.48 -10.48 -21.30
N GLY A 125 5.80 -9.48 -21.84
CA GLY A 125 4.39 -9.56 -22.21
C GLY A 125 4.17 -10.00 -23.66
N GLU A 126 2.94 -10.32 -23.97
CA GLU A 126 2.48 -10.59 -25.33
C GLU A 126 2.02 -9.29 -26.01
N LYS A 127 1.70 -9.38 -27.31
CA LYS A 127 1.14 -8.25 -28.09
C LYS A 127 -0.17 -7.73 -27.53
N THR A 128 -0.96 -8.59 -26.88
CA THR A 128 -2.33 -8.28 -26.44
C THR A 128 -2.52 -8.43 -24.93
N SER A 129 -1.51 -8.88 -24.19
CA SER A 129 -1.60 -9.14 -22.76
C SER A 129 -0.26 -8.95 -22.06
N LEU A 130 -0.29 -8.58 -20.79
CA LEU A 130 0.89 -8.53 -19.92
C LEU A 130 0.48 -9.04 -18.55
N THR A 131 1.32 -9.87 -17.94
CA THR A 131 1.24 -10.21 -16.52
C THR A 131 2.66 -10.23 -15.96
N TYR A 132 2.99 -9.18 -15.24
CA TYR A 132 4.31 -8.98 -14.65
C TYR A 132 4.27 -9.31 -13.16
N TYR A 133 5.29 -9.98 -12.64
CA TYR A 133 5.34 -10.54 -11.27
C TYR A 133 6.39 -9.87 -10.37
N GLY A 134 6.84 -8.65 -10.70
CA GLY A 134 7.74 -7.85 -9.85
C GLY A 134 7.06 -7.30 -8.59
N SER A 135 6.50 -8.20 -7.78
CA SER A 135 5.73 -7.91 -6.56
C SER A 135 5.88 -9.03 -5.54
N THR A 136 6.44 -8.70 -4.38
CA THR A 136 6.75 -9.63 -3.29
C THR A 136 5.69 -9.56 -2.19
N ASP A 137 5.05 -8.40 -1.99
CA ASP A 137 3.96 -8.20 -1.02
C ASP A 137 2.62 -8.80 -1.47
N ALA A 138 2.34 -8.88 -2.78
CA ALA A 138 1.05 -9.35 -3.29
C ALA A 138 0.72 -10.79 -2.87
N THR A 139 1.72 -11.68 -2.81
CA THR A 139 1.53 -13.08 -2.44
C THR A 139 1.09 -13.26 -0.97
N PRO A 140 1.79 -12.72 0.04
CA PRO A 140 1.30 -12.77 1.42
C PRO A 140 -0.02 -12.00 1.61
N LEU A 141 -0.23 -10.89 0.89
CA LEU A 141 -1.51 -10.16 0.92
C LEU A 141 -2.67 -11.00 0.37
N PHE A 142 -2.45 -11.79 -0.69
CA PHE A 142 -3.46 -12.71 -1.22
C PHE A 142 -3.87 -13.77 -0.19
N VAL A 143 -2.90 -14.43 0.46
CA VAL A 143 -3.17 -15.40 1.54
C VAL A 143 -3.92 -14.72 2.67
N ARG A 144 -3.46 -13.55 3.12
CA ARG A 144 -4.12 -12.76 4.18
C ARG A 144 -5.57 -12.43 3.83
N THR A 145 -5.85 -11.99 2.61
CA THR A 145 -7.21 -11.68 2.14
C THR A 145 -8.08 -12.92 2.07
N ALA A 146 -7.57 -14.06 1.59
CA ALA A 146 -8.31 -15.32 1.56
C ALA A 146 -8.64 -15.84 2.97
N VAL A 147 -7.68 -15.78 3.90
CA VAL A 147 -7.88 -16.14 5.31
C VAL A 147 -8.93 -15.24 5.96
N ARG A 148 -8.80 -13.91 5.80
CA ARG A 148 -9.74 -12.95 6.37
C ARG A 148 -11.15 -13.13 5.78
N TYR A 149 -11.24 -13.43 4.49
CA TYR A 149 -12.51 -13.80 3.85
C TYR A 149 -13.10 -15.05 4.50
N CYS A 150 -12.33 -16.13 4.66
CA CYS A 150 -12.83 -17.37 5.27
C CYS A 150 -13.29 -17.15 6.71
N LYS A 151 -12.54 -16.37 7.50
CA LYS A 151 -12.94 -15.97 8.86
C LYS A 151 -14.27 -15.20 8.87
N HIS A 152 -14.56 -14.43 7.83
CA HIS A 152 -15.78 -13.62 7.77
C HIS A 152 -16.98 -14.34 7.14
N ARG A 153 -16.77 -15.19 6.13
CA ARG A 153 -17.81 -15.75 5.26
C ARG A 153 -17.88 -17.28 5.27
N GLY A 154 -17.03 -17.94 6.04
CA GLY A 154 -16.82 -19.38 5.98
C GLY A 154 -15.82 -19.77 4.89
N ASP A 155 -15.35 -21.00 4.96
CA ASP A 155 -14.28 -21.57 4.13
C ASP A 155 -14.77 -22.17 2.80
N ALA A 156 -16.06 -22.09 2.48
CA ALA A 156 -16.64 -22.62 1.25
C ALA A 156 -15.95 -22.10 -0.04
N ILE A 157 -15.39 -20.89 0.00
CA ILE A 157 -14.61 -20.32 -1.11
C ILE A 157 -13.42 -21.21 -1.49
N LEU A 158 -12.83 -21.94 -0.54
CA LEU A 158 -11.67 -22.80 -0.77
C LEU A 158 -11.96 -23.90 -1.80
N GLY A 159 -13.20 -24.39 -1.86
CA GLY A 159 -13.61 -25.40 -2.82
C GLY A 159 -13.96 -24.84 -4.20
N GLU A 160 -13.95 -23.52 -4.39
CA GLU A 160 -14.35 -22.94 -5.67
C GLU A 160 -13.32 -23.20 -6.77
N PRO A 161 -13.75 -23.64 -7.97
CA PRO A 161 -12.85 -23.95 -9.06
C PRO A 161 -12.34 -22.68 -9.73
N VAL A 162 -11.06 -22.71 -10.11
CA VAL A 162 -10.37 -21.66 -10.83
C VAL A 162 -9.63 -22.29 -12.01
N VAL A 163 -9.73 -21.66 -13.19
CA VAL A 163 -8.91 -22.00 -14.35
C VAL A 163 -7.80 -20.96 -14.46
N ARG A 164 -6.55 -21.41 -14.27
CA ARG A 164 -5.36 -20.55 -14.36
C ARG A 164 -5.06 -20.15 -15.82
N ARG A 165 -4.16 -19.18 -16.00
CA ARG A 165 -3.74 -18.70 -17.33
C ARG A 165 -3.21 -19.81 -18.25
N ASP A 166 -2.57 -20.83 -17.68
CA ASP A 166 -2.05 -21.99 -18.42
C ASP A 166 -3.11 -23.07 -18.73
N GLY A 167 -4.37 -22.85 -18.36
CA GLY A 167 -5.48 -23.78 -18.57
C GLY A 167 -5.67 -24.81 -17.45
N THR A 168 -4.77 -24.85 -16.46
CA THR A 168 -4.88 -25.79 -15.32
C THR A 168 -6.11 -25.48 -14.49
N ARG A 169 -6.89 -26.52 -14.17
CA ARG A 169 -8.04 -26.42 -13.26
C ARG A 169 -7.57 -26.73 -11.85
N VAL A 170 -7.75 -25.77 -10.96
CA VAL A 170 -7.41 -25.87 -9.53
C VAL A 170 -8.57 -25.36 -8.69
N THR A 171 -8.44 -25.39 -7.37
CA THR A 171 -9.32 -24.71 -6.45
C THR A 171 -8.66 -23.47 -5.84
N VAL A 172 -9.45 -22.63 -5.16
CA VAL A 172 -8.89 -21.55 -4.33
C VAL A 172 -7.97 -22.13 -3.25
N ARG A 173 -8.31 -23.29 -2.67
CA ARG A 173 -7.46 -24.01 -1.72
C ARG A 173 -6.05 -24.24 -2.26
N ASP A 174 -5.95 -24.80 -3.47
CA ASP A 174 -4.66 -25.09 -4.11
C ASP A 174 -3.86 -23.82 -4.40
N SER A 175 -4.56 -22.72 -4.70
CA SER A 175 -3.93 -21.43 -4.93
C SER A 175 -3.38 -20.82 -3.63
N VAL A 176 -4.12 -20.95 -2.52
CA VAL A 176 -3.63 -20.53 -1.20
C VAL A 176 -2.41 -21.36 -0.78
N LEU A 177 -2.44 -22.68 -0.97
CA LEU A 177 -1.29 -23.55 -0.67
C LEU A 177 -0.06 -23.17 -1.49
N ALA A 178 -0.21 -22.98 -2.81
CA ALA A 178 0.91 -22.57 -3.66
C ALA A 178 1.49 -21.20 -3.26
N ALA A 179 0.65 -20.26 -2.80
CA ALA A 179 1.11 -18.97 -2.31
C ALA A 179 1.86 -19.10 -0.97
N VAL A 180 1.39 -19.96 -0.06
CA VAL A 180 2.08 -20.25 1.20
C VAL A 180 3.41 -20.95 0.94
N ASP A 181 3.46 -21.91 0.03
CA ASP A 181 4.68 -22.60 -0.39
C ASP A 181 5.71 -21.61 -0.96
N TRP A 182 5.27 -20.63 -1.75
CA TRP A 182 6.13 -19.55 -2.23
C TRP A 182 6.71 -18.71 -1.06
N ILE A 183 5.88 -18.35 -0.07
CA ILE A 183 6.32 -17.59 1.11
C ILE A 183 7.35 -18.40 1.91
N THR A 184 7.06 -19.66 2.22
CA THR A 184 7.99 -20.52 2.97
C THR A 184 9.26 -20.80 2.19
N GLY A 185 9.18 -20.97 0.88
CA GLY A 185 10.35 -21.11 0.02
C GLY A 185 11.26 -19.89 0.10
N LYS A 186 10.71 -18.67 0.09
CA LYS A 186 11.51 -17.43 0.25
C LYS A 186 12.17 -17.32 1.62
N LEU A 187 11.47 -17.74 2.68
CA LEU A 187 12.05 -17.79 4.02
C LEU A 187 13.21 -18.79 4.11
N ASP A 188 13.02 -19.97 3.53
CA ASP A 188 13.99 -21.06 3.56
C ASP A 188 15.22 -20.76 2.67
N GLU A 189 15.04 -20.04 1.55
CA GLU A 189 16.11 -19.56 0.65
C GLU A 189 16.94 -18.42 1.25
N SER A 190 16.37 -17.65 2.18
CA SER A 190 17.02 -16.45 2.73
C SER A 190 18.04 -16.81 3.82
N PRO A 191 19.31 -16.38 3.70
CA PRO A 191 20.32 -16.61 4.74
C PRO A 191 20.02 -15.87 6.05
N ILE A 192 19.09 -14.91 6.03
CA ILE A 192 18.63 -14.15 7.20
C ILE A 192 17.20 -14.50 7.62
N GLY A 193 16.59 -15.51 6.98
CA GLY A 193 15.25 -16.00 7.30
C GLY A 193 14.15 -14.94 7.14
N LEU A 194 14.26 -14.13 6.09
CA LEU A 194 13.28 -13.09 5.72
C LEU A 194 12.77 -13.31 4.29
N VAL A 195 11.60 -12.78 3.95
CA VAL A 195 11.12 -12.77 2.57
C VAL A 195 11.83 -11.64 1.83
N GLU A 196 12.81 -12.01 1.01
CA GLU A 196 13.64 -11.08 0.25
C GLU A 196 13.22 -11.01 -1.22
N PHE A 197 13.49 -9.88 -1.85
CA PHE A 197 13.33 -9.71 -3.30
C PHE A 197 14.61 -9.20 -3.93
N GLN A 198 14.81 -9.62 -5.17
CA GLN A 198 15.85 -9.12 -6.07
C GLN A 198 15.26 -9.25 -7.47
N ARG A 199 15.26 -8.15 -8.23
CA ARG A 199 14.73 -8.16 -9.60
C ARG A 199 15.48 -9.18 -10.45
N ARG A 200 14.74 -10.01 -11.17
CA ARG A 200 15.29 -10.97 -12.15
C ARG A 200 15.37 -10.39 -13.56
N ASN A 201 14.65 -9.28 -13.79
CA ASN A 201 14.70 -8.49 -14.99
C ASN A 201 15.54 -7.22 -14.72
N PRO A 202 16.62 -6.95 -15.49
CA PRO A 202 17.40 -5.71 -15.35
C PRO A 202 16.58 -4.42 -15.57
N SER A 203 15.48 -4.52 -16.32
CA SER A 203 14.49 -3.45 -16.56
C SER A 203 13.22 -3.60 -15.71
N GLY A 204 13.22 -4.54 -14.76
CA GLY A 204 12.15 -4.75 -13.80
C GLY A 204 12.11 -3.66 -12.73
N ILE A 205 11.01 -3.67 -11.96
CA ILE A 205 10.82 -2.78 -10.82
C ILE A 205 11.93 -3.06 -9.79
N PRO A 206 12.74 -2.07 -9.39
CA PRO A 206 13.81 -2.26 -8.41
C PRO A 206 13.31 -2.67 -7.03
N PHE A 207 12.31 -1.96 -6.51
CA PHE A 207 11.69 -2.24 -5.22
C PHE A 207 10.35 -2.94 -5.43
N GLN A 208 10.33 -4.27 -5.29
CA GLN A 208 9.17 -5.09 -5.65
C GLN A 208 8.07 -5.10 -4.57
N VAL A 209 7.77 -3.94 -4.00
CA VAL A 209 6.79 -3.73 -2.92
C VAL A 209 5.95 -2.49 -3.22
N TRP A 210 4.93 -2.19 -2.44
CA TRP A 210 4.05 -1.07 -2.75
C TRP A 210 4.76 0.29 -2.82
N LYS A 211 5.81 0.54 -2.02
CA LYS A 211 6.72 1.69 -2.20
C LYS A 211 7.73 1.40 -3.33
N ASP A 212 7.24 1.25 -4.56
CA ASP A 212 8.02 0.81 -5.74
C ASP A 212 8.71 1.94 -6.54
N SER A 213 8.69 3.19 -6.06
CA SER A 213 9.37 4.28 -6.76
C SER A 213 10.89 4.24 -6.65
N GLY A 214 11.59 4.80 -7.62
CA GLY A 214 13.06 4.78 -7.69
C GLY A 214 13.81 5.36 -6.50
N THR A 215 13.15 6.21 -5.70
CA THR A 215 13.71 6.95 -4.56
C THR A 215 12.97 6.65 -3.24
N SER A 216 12.19 5.55 -3.17
CA SER A 216 11.46 5.20 -1.95
C SER A 216 12.35 4.69 -0.82
N TYR A 217 13.43 3.97 -1.14
CA TYR A 217 14.37 3.39 -0.17
C TYR A 217 15.72 4.11 -0.26
N LEU A 218 15.96 5.00 0.70
CA LEU A 218 17.16 5.85 0.75
C LEU A 218 17.90 5.64 2.08
N HIS A 219 19.21 5.67 2.06
CA HIS A 219 20.03 5.84 3.26
C HIS A 219 20.10 7.32 3.65
N LEU A 220 20.55 7.61 4.87
CA LEU A 220 20.66 8.98 5.38
C LEU A 220 21.69 9.84 4.62
N ASP A 221 22.58 9.22 3.83
CA ASP A 221 23.52 9.91 2.94
C ASP A 221 22.96 10.14 1.52
N ALA A 222 21.64 9.97 1.36
CA ALA A 222 20.89 10.05 0.10
C ALA A 222 21.28 9.01 -0.96
N THR A 223 22.08 7.98 -0.61
CA THR A 223 22.28 6.83 -1.48
C THR A 223 21.02 5.96 -1.51
N ILE A 224 20.74 5.35 -2.66
CA ILE A 224 19.61 4.44 -2.79
C ILE A 224 20.01 3.07 -2.25
N ALA A 225 19.03 2.34 -1.70
CA ALA A 225 19.24 0.95 -1.31
C ALA A 225 19.69 0.10 -2.49
N ASN A 226 20.62 -0.83 -2.24
CA ASN A 226 21.23 -1.69 -3.25
C ASN A 226 20.23 -2.68 -3.85
N TRP A 227 19.50 -2.26 -4.90
CA TRP A 227 18.52 -3.08 -5.62
C TRP A 227 19.16 -4.16 -6.51
N ASP A 228 20.48 -4.17 -6.63
CA ASP A 228 21.22 -5.20 -7.37
C ASP A 228 21.56 -6.39 -6.45
N ALA A 229 21.22 -6.30 -5.17
CA ALA A 229 21.30 -7.37 -4.17
C ALA A 229 19.92 -7.64 -3.52
N PRO A 230 19.76 -8.74 -2.75
CA PRO A 230 18.52 -9.02 -2.03
C PRO A 230 18.14 -7.92 -1.02
N ILE A 231 16.88 -7.50 -1.07
CA ILE A 231 16.29 -6.53 -0.14
C ILE A 231 15.13 -7.18 0.61
N ALA A 232 15.04 -6.93 1.93
CA ALA A 232 13.91 -7.31 2.76
C ALA A 232 13.15 -6.05 3.20
N ALA A 233 11.90 -5.85 2.73
CA ALA A 233 11.05 -4.75 3.19
C ALA A 233 10.28 -5.14 4.46
N LEU A 234 10.16 -4.22 5.42
CA LEU A 234 9.59 -4.48 6.74
C LEU A 234 8.14 -4.98 6.68
N GLU A 235 7.28 -4.30 5.93
CA GLU A 235 5.84 -4.60 5.86
C GLU A 235 5.56 -5.99 5.26
N VAL A 236 6.39 -6.42 4.30
CA VAL A 236 6.28 -7.75 3.67
C VAL A 236 6.42 -8.84 4.73
N GLN A 237 7.35 -8.66 5.68
CA GLN A 237 7.60 -9.65 6.73
C GLN A 237 6.38 -9.79 7.64
N ALA A 238 5.76 -8.67 8.00
CA ALA A 238 4.54 -8.67 8.82
C ALA A 238 3.34 -9.28 8.07
N TYR A 239 3.24 -9.05 6.75
CA TYR A 239 2.23 -9.71 5.91
C TYR A 239 2.47 -11.21 5.78
N ALA A 240 3.72 -11.64 5.63
CA ALA A 240 4.10 -13.05 5.59
C ALA A 240 3.80 -13.75 6.92
N TYR A 241 4.07 -13.09 8.06
CA TYR A 241 3.67 -13.59 9.37
C TYR A 241 2.14 -13.80 9.46
N ASP A 242 1.35 -12.80 9.09
CA ASP A 242 -0.11 -12.89 9.07
C ASP A 242 -0.61 -14.00 8.14
N ALA A 243 0.02 -14.15 6.97
CA ALA A 243 -0.30 -15.19 6.00
C ALA A 243 -0.05 -16.59 6.56
N LEU A 244 1.10 -16.83 7.20
CA LEU A 244 1.46 -18.14 7.76
C LEU A 244 0.59 -18.51 8.97
N ILE A 245 0.40 -17.57 9.91
CA ILE A 245 -0.49 -17.80 11.06
C ILE A 245 -1.92 -18.02 10.59
N GLY A 246 -2.38 -17.21 9.63
CA GLY A 246 -3.71 -17.31 9.05
C GLY A 246 -3.95 -18.63 8.33
N ALA A 247 -3.01 -19.07 7.50
CA ALA A 247 -3.06 -20.36 6.83
C ALA A 247 -3.04 -21.51 7.85
N ALA A 248 -2.18 -21.46 8.85
CA ALA A 248 -2.12 -22.51 9.88
C ALA A 248 -3.43 -22.65 10.67
N HIS A 249 -4.19 -21.57 10.85
CA HIS A 249 -5.55 -21.66 11.41
C HIS A 249 -6.54 -22.27 10.42
N LEU A 250 -6.49 -21.83 9.16
CA LEU A 250 -7.43 -22.26 8.12
C LEU A 250 -7.30 -23.75 7.78
N PHE A 251 -6.09 -24.29 7.84
CA PHE A 251 -5.80 -25.69 7.50
C PHE A 251 -5.67 -26.62 8.72
N GLY A 252 -6.01 -26.14 9.92
CA GLY A 252 -6.12 -26.94 11.15
C GLY A 252 -4.83 -27.64 11.58
N ASP A 253 -4.93 -28.69 12.40
CA ASP A 253 -3.77 -29.40 13.00
C ASP A 253 -3.13 -30.43 12.07
N SER A 254 -2.78 -29.99 10.87
CA SER A 254 -1.89 -30.74 9.97
C SER A 254 -0.42 -30.49 10.31
N GLN A 255 0.46 -31.42 9.93
CA GLN A 255 1.92 -31.21 10.04
C GLN A 255 2.38 -29.95 9.29
N LEU A 256 1.72 -29.61 8.18
CA LEU A 256 1.95 -28.37 7.43
C LEU A 256 1.68 -27.13 8.29
N ALA A 257 0.52 -27.09 8.96
CA ALA A 257 0.16 -25.95 9.82
C ALA A 257 1.11 -25.79 11.01
N ALA A 258 1.58 -26.89 11.60
CA ALA A 258 2.61 -26.83 12.65
C ALA A 258 3.91 -26.19 12.11
N GLY A 259 4.39 -26.62 10.94
CA GLY A 259 5.58 -26.06 10.28
C GLY A 259 5.42 -24.58 9.89
N TRP A 260 4.21 -24.15 9.50
CA TRP A 260 3.92 -22.74 9.22
C TRP A 260 3.92 -21.89 10.50
N ARG A 261 3.38 -22.41 11.62
CA ARG A 261 3.43 -21.72 12.92
C ARG A 261 4.88 -21.54 13.37
N GLU A 262 5.70 -22.58 13.25
CA GLU A 262 7.13 -22.52 13.58
C GLU A 262 7.86 -21.45 12.75
N ARG A 263 7.70 -21.48 11.42
CA ARG A 263 8.29 -20.48 10.52
C ARG A 263 7.79 -19.06 10.82
N ALA A 264 6.51 -18.90 11.13
CA ALA A 264 5.97 -17.59 11.53
C ALA A 264 6.61 -17.08 12.83
N GLN A 265 6.83 -17.95 13.82
CA GLN A 265 7.50 -17.54 15.06
C GLN A 265 8.97 -17.19 14.84
N ALA A 266 9.69 -17.96 14.01
CA ALA A 266 11.06 -17.64 13.62
C ALA A 266 11.12 -16.29 12.87
N LEU A 267 10.23 -16.06 11.91
CA LEU A 267 10.10 -14.80 11.19
C LEU A 267 9.81 -13.64 12.15
N ARG A 268 8.91 -13.81 13.12
CA ARG A 268 8.64 -12.81 14.15
C ARG A 268 9.90 -12.43 14.92
N GLY A 269 10.67 -13.43 15.37
CA GLY A 269 11.97 -13.20 16.02
C GLY A 269 12.93 -12.41 15.14
N ASN A 270 13.05 -12.78 13.86
CA ASN A 270 13.90 -12.08 12.90
C ASN A 270 13.45 -10.65 12.62
N ILE A 271 12.14 -10.36 12.60
CA ILE A 271 11.62 -8.99 12.41
C ILE A 271 12.14 -8.08 13.53
N PHE A 272 11.90 -8.44 14.79
CA PHE A 272 12.32 -7.60 15.92
C PHE A 272 13.84 -7.53 16.06
N LYS A 273 14.55 -8.63 15.79
CA LYS A 273 16.02 -8.65 15.84
C LYS A 273 16.65 -7.80 14.74
N CYS A 274 16.17 -7.91 13.51
CA CYS A 274 16.84 -7.36 12.34
C CYS A 274 16.35 -5.96 11.96
N PHE A 275 15.13 -5.56 12.30
CA PHE A 275 14.58 -4.27 11.87
C PHE A 275 14.44 -3.23 12.99
N TRP A 276 14.40 -3.64 14.26
CA TRP A 276 14.35 -2.66 15.35
C TRP A 276 15.66 -1.89 15.43
N MET A 277 15.59 -0.56 15.39
CA MET A 277 16.73 0.35 15.51
C MET A 277 16.69 0.99 16.90
N PRO A 278 17.44 0.47 17.89
CA PRO A 278 17.35 0.96 19.28
C PRO A 278 17.66 2.46 19.41
N GLY A 279 18.64 2.94 18.62
CA GLY A 279 19.01 4.36 18.62
C GLY A 279 17.91 5.29 18.09
N ALA A 280 17.08 4.81 17.16
CA ALA A 280 15.94 5.57 16.64
C ALA A 280 14.66 5.33 17.47
N GLY A 281 14.61 4.26 18.27
CA GLY A 281 13.38 3.77 18.90
C GLY A 281 12.28 3.51 17.88
N TYR A 282 12.63 2.91 16.74
CA TYR A 282 11.73 2.71 15.59
C TYR A 282 12.22 1.57 14.70
N PHE A 283 11.42 1.15 13.71
CA PHE A 283 11.82 0.11 12.76
C PHE A 283 12.46 0.69 11.50
N ALA A 284 13.54 0.09 11.03
CA ALA A 284 14.08 0.31 9.69
C ALA A 284 13.01 -0.03 8.64
N MET A 285 12.90 0.75 7.57
CA MET A 285 11.90 0.47 6.53
C MET A 285 12.22 -0.78 5.71
N GLY A 286 13.49 -1.15 5.65
CA GLY A 286 13.99 -2.30 4.92
C GLY A 286 15.44 -2.63 5.27
N LEU A 287 15.91 -3.76 4.78
CA LEU A 287 17.31 -4.17 4.81
C LEU A 287 17.80 -4.32 3.37
N ASP A 288 18.91 -3.68 3.02
CA ASP A 288 19.65 -3.95 1.79
C ASP A 288 20.99 -4.61 2.10
N ARG A 289 21.85 -4.76 1.09
CA ARG A 289 23.21 -5.28 1.25
C ARG A 289 24.25 -4.19 0.98
N ASN A 290 25.22 -4.09 1.89
CA ASN A 290 26.44 -3.33 1.63
C ASN A 290 27.32 -4.03 0.55
N ALA A 291 28.46 -3.41 0.21
CA ALA A 291 29.39 -3.95 -0.78
C ALA A 291 29.95 -5.36 -0.45
N SER A 292 30.01 -5.75 0.83
CA SER A 292 30.44 -7.10 1.25
C SER A 292 29.29 -8.12 1.27
N GLY A 293 28.08 -7.75 0.85
CA GLY A 293 26.91 -8.63 0.90
C GLY A 293 26.29 -8.76 2.29
N THR A 294 26.73 -7.95 3.26
CA THR A 294 26.20 -7.97 4.63
C THR A 294 24.90 -7.16 4.71
N PRO A 295 23.84 -7.70 5.34
CA PRO A 295 22.62 -6.94 5.59
C PRO A 295 22.90 -5.68 6.41
N ARG A 296 22.30 -4.56 6.03
CA ARG A 296 22.30 -3.31 6.80
C ARG A 296 20.91 -2.68 6.77
N TRP A 297 20.64 -1.80 7.72
CA TRP A 297 19.42 -1.00 7.72
C TRP A 297 19.42 -0.03 6.56
N ILE A 298 18.23 0.16 5.98
CA ILE A 298 17.90 1.37 5.24
C ILE A 298 17.39 2.33 6.30
N GLU A 299 18.26 3.22 6.77
CA GLU A 299 18.08 3.96 8.03
C GLU A 299 17.02 5.06 7.96
N SER A 300 16.57 5.46 6.77
CA SER A 300 15.51 6.46 6.61
C SER A 300 14.22 6.01 7.32
N ILE A 301 13.63 6.93 8.07
CA ILE A 301 12.44 6.75 8.86
C ILE A 301 11.20 6.94 7.96
N ALA A 302 10.50 5.84 7.74
CA ALA A 302 9.31 5.80 6.91
C ALA A 302 8.09 5.26 7.66
N SER A 303 6.91 5.48 7.08
CA SER A 303 5.63 5.03 7.62
C SER A 303 5.40 3.51 7.52
N ASN A 304 6.34 2.74 6.94
CA ASN A 304 6.27 1.26 6.83
C ASN A 304 6.01 0.59 8.19
N ALA A 305 6.58 1.10 9.29
CA ALA A 305 6.34 0.55 10.62
C ALA A 305 4.88 0.69 11.08
N ALA A 306 4.14 1.68 10.56
CA ALA A 306 2.71 1.84 10.85
C ALA A 306 1.89 0.64 10.34
N LEU A 307 2.32 0.01 9.25
CA LEU A 307 1.60 -1.10 8.61
C LEU A 307 1.64 -2.37 9.48
N LEU A 308 2.67 -2.52 10.33
CA LEU A 308 2.75 -3.61 11.30
C LEU A 308 1.59 -3.59 12.29
N LEU A 309 1.08 -2.41 12.63
CA LEU A 309 -0.03 -2.25 13.58
C LEU A 309 -1.31 -2.96 13.09
N ASP A 310 -1.52 -3.11 11.77
CA ASP A 310 -2.64 -3.85 11.15
C ASP A 310 -2.40 -5.37 11.07
N THR A 311 -1.32 -5.88 11.67
CA THR A 311 -0.99 -7.31 11.66
C THR A 311 -1.11 -7.93 13.06
N SER A 312 -1.01 -9.25 13.13
CA SER A 312 -0.96 -10.03 14.37
C SER A 312 0.45 -10.18 14.95
N ILE A 313 1.45 -9.47 14.41
CA ILE A 313 2.84 -9.58 14.85
C ILE A 313 3.05 -9.26 16.34
N PHE A 314 2.24 -8.33 16.87
CA PHE A 314 2.27 -7.92 18.28
C PHE A 314 1.38 -8.77 19.20
N ASP A 315 0.59 -9.70 18.67
CA ASP A 315 -0.30 -10.52 19.48
C ASP A 315 0.52 -11.49 20.36
N GLY A 316 0.29 -11.42 21.67
CA GLY A 316 1.00 -12.26 22.66
C GLY A 316 2.50 -11.97 22.80
N LEU A 317 3.00 -10.84 22.29
CA LEU A 317 4.39 -10.43 22.47
C LEU A 317 4.53 -9.63 23.79
N PRO A 318 5.41 -10.02 24.73
CA PRO A 318 5.55 -9.36 26.03
C PRO A 318 5.85 -7.85 25.93
N ASP A 319 6.80 -7.47 25.08
CA ASP A 319 7.26 -6.08 24.93
C ASP A 319 6.50 -5.32 23.84
N ALA A 320 5.32 -5.81 23.44
CA ALA A 320 4.51 -5.18 22.39
C ALA A 320 4.16 -3.72 22.67
N GLU A 321 4.03 -3.32 23.95
CA GLU A 321 3.69 -1.95 24.30
C GLU A 321 4.75 -0.94 23.87
N GLU A 322 6.03 -1.26 24.09
CA GLU A 322 7.16 -0.40 23.69
C GLU A 322 7.14 -0.11 22.19
N TYR A 323 7.04 -1.16 21.38
CA TYR A 323 7.04 -1.04 19.92
C TYR A 323 5.80 -0.30 19.41
N ILE A 324 4.61 -0.64 19.91
CA ILE A 324 3.36 -0.02 19.47
C ILE A 324 3.31 1.45 19.85
N GLU A 325 3.71 1.80 21.07
CA GLU A 325 3.79 3.20 21.50
C GLU A 325 4.78 3.98 20.64
N ALA A 326 5.96 3.42 20.40
CA ALA A 326 6.98 4.06 19.58
C ALA A 326 6.49 4.36 18.16
N VAL A 327 5.81 3.38 17.54
CA VAL A 327 5.23 3.54 16.21
C VAL A 327 4.09 4.56 16.23
N ALA A 328 3.11 4.39 17.12
CA ALA A 328 1.93 5.25 17.20
C ALA A 328 2.31 6.72 17.43
N ARG A 329 3.19 6.98 18.41
CA ARG A 329 3.66 8.33 18.75
C ARG A 329 4.28 9.04 17.56
N ARG A 330 5.12 8.33 16.78
CA ARG A 330 5.85 8.94 15.67
C ARG A 330 4.93 9.21 14.48
N VAL A 331 4.06 8.25 14.11
CA VAL A 331 3.18 8.41 12.94
C VAL A 331 2.02 9.39 13.17
N THR A 332 1.62 9.61 14.43
CA THR A 332 0.66 10.67 14.79
C THR A 332 1.33 11.96 15.29
N GLY A 333 2.67 12.02 15.26
CA GLY A 333 3.46 13.19 15.64
C GLY A 333 3.74 14.14 14.47
N PRO A 334 4.41 15.28 14.74
CA PRO A 334 4.68 16.32 13.74
C PRO A 334 5.56 15.85 12.57
N GLU A 335 6.38 14.81 12.79
CA GLU A 335 7.23 14.22 11.74
C GLU A 335 6.41 13.61 10.59
N PHE A 336 5.20 13.10 10.86
CA PHE A 336 4.41 12.36 9.88
C PHE A 336 3.04 12.97 9.61
N LEU A 337 2.39 13.48 10.64
CA LEU A 337 0.99 13.89 10.56
C LEU A 337 0.82 15.18 9.75
N THR A 338 -0.18 15.17 8.87
CA THR A 338 -0.61 16.30 8.03
C THR A 338 -2.12 16.51 8.17
N GLU A 339 -2.71 17.53 7.56
CA GLU A 339 -4.18 17.66 7.50
C GLU A 339 -4.85 16.55 6.66
N ALA A 340 -4.10 15.84 5.81
CA ALA A 340 -4.62 14.80 4.93
C ALA A 340 -4.44 13.37 5.44
N GLY A 341 -3.55 13.17 6.43
CA GLY A 341 -3.15 11.84 6.88
C GLY A 341 -1.68 11.81 7.26
N ILE A 342 -1.02 10.68 7.02
CA ILE A 342 0.42 10.53 7.27
C ILE A 342 1.21 10.59 5.94
N ARG A 343 2.34 11.28 5.95
CA ARG A 343 3.30 11.28 4.81
C ARG A 343 4.09 9.97 4.74
N CYS A 344 4.74 9.69 3.60
CA CYS A 344 5.44 8.42 3.39
C CYS A 344 6.84 8.31 4.02
N ARG A 345 7.54 9.43 4.22
CA ARG A 345 8.88 9.53 4.83
C ARG A 345 8.91 10.69 5.82
N SER A 346 9.71 10.58 6.88
CA SER A 346 9.77 11.59 7.94
C SER A 346 10.07 12.98 7.39
N LEU A 347 9.45 14.00 7.99
CA LEU A 347 9.76 15.40 7.72
C LEU A 347 11.23 15.74 8.03
N ASN A 348 11.84 15.07 9.00
CA ASN A 348 13.24 15.27 9.36
C ASN A 348 14.23 14.81 8.26
N GLU A 349 13.74 14.16 7.21
CA GLU A 349 14.51 13.61 6.09
C GLU A 349 14.13 14.28 4.76
N GLU A 350 13.59 15.50 4.81
CA GLU A 350 13.19 16.27 3.63
C GLU A 350 14.36 16.56 2.67
N GLU A 351 15.58 16.64 3.19
CA GLU A 351 16.80 16.96 2.43
C GLU A 351 17.39 15.76 1.65
N LEU A 352 16.85 14.54 1.82
CA LEU A 352 17.39 13.35 1.12
C LEU A 352 17.20 13.43 -0.40
N VAL A 353 16.16 14.11 -0.87
CA VAL A 353 15.93 14.39 -2.29
C VAL A 353 15.40 15.81 -2.46
N ASP A 354 15.87 16.49 -3.50
CA ASP A 354 15.55 17.89 -3.78
C ASP A 354 14.27 18.08 -4.60
N PHE A 355 13.40 17.07 -4.64
CA PHE A 355 12.13 17.08 -5.38
C PHE A 355 11.05 16.28 -4.63
N GLN A 356 9.78 16.50 -4.96
CA GLN A 356 8.67 15.76 -4.38
C GLN A 356 8.56 14.38 -5.05
N ASP A 357 9.17 13.38 -4.43
CA ASP A 357 9.14 11.99 -4.87
C ASP A 357 7.84 11.26 -4.50
N TYR A 358 7.57 10.19 -5.24
CA TYR A 358 6.28 9.48 -5.23
C TYR A 358 5.92 8.84 -3.89
N HIS A 359 6.91 8.40 -3.11
CA HIS A 359 6.73 7.77 -1.80
C HIS A 359 7.58 8.45 -0.73
N GLY A 360 7.71 9.78 -0.77
CA GLY A 360 8.58 10.51 0.14
C GLY A 360 7.88 11.46 1.11
N THR A 361 8.67 12.44 1.55
CA THR A 361 8.34 13.34 2.66
C THR A 361 7.15 14.26 2.37
N TRP A 362 6.93 14.57 1.11
CA TRP A 362 5.92 15.51 0.65
C TRP A 362 4.69 14.84 0.05
N THR A 363 4.52 13.54 0.29
CA THR A 363 3.48 12.75 -0.34
C THR A 363 2.69 11.96 0.70
N VAL A 364 1.36 12.10 0.66
CA VAL A 364 0.41 11.40 1.53
C VAL A 364 -0.39 10.41 0.69
N TRP A 365 -0.22 9.13 1.01
CA TRP A 365 -1.03 8.06 0.43
C TRP A 365 -2.21 7.74 1.34
N MET A 366 -3.43 7.85 0.80
CA MET A 366 -4.66 7.55 1.56
C MET A 366 -4.72 6.08 1.99
N LYS A 367 -4.18 5.21 1.12
CA LYS A 367 -3.87 3.82 1.40
C LYS A 367 -3.14 3.64 2.74
N GLU A 368 -2.00 4.30 2.89
CA GLU A 368 -1.13 4.17 4.06
C GLU A 368 -1.76 4.77 5.32
N THR A 369 -2.42 5.93 5.15
CA THR A 369 -3.20 6.56 6.23
C THR A 369 -4.31 5.63 6.73
N PHE A 370 -4.97 4.90 5.83
CA PHE A 370 -5.98 3.93 6.20
C PHE A 370 -5.41 2.70 6.89
N ASP A 371 -4.30 2.14 6.41
CA ASP A 371 -3.62 1.02 7.08
C ASP A 371 -3.16 1.39 8.49
N ALA A 372 -2.62 2.60 8.69
CA ALA A 372 -2.27 3.10 10.02
C ALA A 372 -3.51 3.30 10.90
N THR A 373 -4.61 3.84 10.36
CA THR A 373 -5.89 3.99 11.07
C THR A 373 -6.40 2.64 11.57
N ARG A 374 -6.40 1.66 10.67
CA ARG A 374 -6.76 0.27 10.90
C ARG A 374 -5.90 -0.37 11.99
N GLY A 375 -4.59 -0.18 11.88
CA GLY A 375 -3.63 -0.66 12.85
C GLY A 375 -3.81 -0.06 14.23
N LEU A 376 -3.94 1.25 14.34
CA LEU A 376 -4.21 1.92 15.63
C LEU A 376 -5.49 1.38 16.28
N TYR A 377 -6.55 1.18 15.49
CA TYR A 377 -7.78 0.56 16.00
C TYR A 377 -7.51 -0.87 16.50
N ARG A 378 -6.80 -1.68 15.72
CA ARG A 378 -6.39 -3.06 16.07
C ARG A 378 -5.45 -3.14 17.28
N GLN A 379 -4.76 -2.05 17.64
CA GLN A 379 -3.89 -1.96 18.81
C GLN A 379 -4.52 -1.24 20.02
N GLY A 380 -5.77 -0.80 19.92
CA GLY A 380 -6.53 -0.32 21.07
C GLY A 380 -6.38 1.17 21.28
N LEU A 381 -6.08 1.87 20.18
CA LEU A 381 -5.89 3.31 20.11
C LEU A 381 -6.97 3.96 19.23
N PRO A 382 -8.27 3.73 19.52
CA PRO A 382 -9.37 4.16 18.65
C PRO A 382 -9.49 5.69 18.53
N ALA A 383 -9.04 6.46 19.52
CA ALA A 383 -9.11 7.92 19.45
C ALA A 383 -8.06 8.49 18.48
N LEU A 384 -6.82 7.99 18.53
CA LEU A 384 -5.82 8.28 17.49
C LEU A 384 -6.28 7.80 16.11
N ALA A 385 -6.81 6.58 16.02
CA ALA A 385 -7.34 6.05 14.76
C ALA A 385 -8.43 6.97 14.18
N SER A 386 -9.32 7.48 15.04
CA SER A 386 -10.38 8.42 14.62
C SER A 386 -9.81 9.72 14.05
N GLN A 387 -8.68 10.23 14.56
CA GLN A 387 -8.04 11.43 14.01
C GLN A 387 -7.46 11.21 12.60
N LEU A 388 -6.86 10.04 12.35
CA LEU A 388 -6.40 9.68 11.00
C LEU A 388 -7.58 9.42 10.04
N ALA A 389 -8.64 8.77 10.53
CA ALA A 389 -9.87 8.55 9.77
C ALA A 389 -10.51 9.87 9.30
N VAL A 390 -10.62 10.84 10.20
CA VAL A 390 -11.17 12.17 9.91
C VAL A 390 -10.33 12.89 8.86
N ARG A 391 -9.00 12.85 8.99
CA ARG A 391 -8.07 13.46 8.02
C ARG A 391 -8.23 12.90 6.62
N LEU A 392 -8.27 11.57 6.48
CA LEU A 392 -8.47 10.91 5.19
C LEU A 392 -9.81 11.30 4.57
N LEU A 393 -10.91 11.24 5.35
CA LEU A 393 -12.24 11.59 4.84
C LEU A 393 -12.35 13.06 4.47
N ASN A 394 -11.80 13.96 5.29
CA ASN A 394 -11.71 15.38 4.98
C ASN A 394 -10.94 15.57 3.67
N ALA A 395 -9.79 14.92 3.51
CA ALA A 395 -8.97 15.06 2.31
C ALA A 395 -9.68 14.59 1.04
N VAL A 396 -10.36 13.43 1.07
CA VAL A 396 -11.16 12.94 -0.07
C VAL A 396 -12.30 13.90 -0.41
N ASN A 397 -12.99 14.43 0.60
CA ASN A 397 -14.10 15.36 0.39
C ASN A 397 -13.61 16.72 -0.13
N THR A 398 -12.50 17.25 0.40
CA THR A 398 -11.90 18.52 0.00
C THR A 398 -11.30 18.43 -1.41
N ALA A 399 -10.63 17.31 -1.75
CA ALA A 399 -10.19 17.04 -3.12
C ALA A 399 -11.35 16.84 -4.11
N GLY A 400 -12.53 16.49 -3.60
CA GLY A 400 -13.69 16.18 -4.43
C GLY A 400 -13.56 14.86 -5.20
N ALA A 401 -12.58 14.00 -4.84
CA ALA A 401 -12.28 12.76 -5.54
C ALA A 401 -11.48 11.75 -4.71
N HIS A 402 -11.54 10.49 -5.12
CA HIS A 402 -10.71 9.40 -4.57
C HIS A 402 -9.36 9.36 -5.29
N VAL A 403 -8.51 10.34 -5.01
CA VAL A 403 -7.19 10.47 -5.64
C VAL A 403 -6.16 9.46 -5.11
N GLU A 404 -5.19 9.12 -5.92
CA GLU A 404 -4.13 8.14 -5.60
C GLU A 404 -3.29 8.55 -4.39
N PHE A 405 -2.78 9.77 -4.41
CA PHE A 405 -2.05 10.43 -3.33
C PHE A 405 -2.29 11.94 -3.39
N LEU A 406 -1.89 12.65 -2.33
CA LEU A 406 -1.84 14.11 -2.30
C LEU A 406 -0.40 14.57 -2.06
N TYR A 407 -0.02 15.68 -2.69
CA TYR A 407 1.20 16.38 -2.32
C TYR A 407 0.96 17.27 -1.10
N VAL A 408 2.03 17.51 -0.37
CA VAL A 408 2.15 18.48 0.71
C VAL A 408 3.30 19.40 0.32
N SER A 409 3.09 20.73 0.28
CA SER A 409 4.18 21.65 -0.01
C SER A 409 5.23 21.67 1.11
N PRO A 410 6.42 22.23 0.82
CA PRO A 410 7.42 22.54 1.84
C PRO A 410 6.87 23.29 3.08
N ASP A 411 5.91 24.20 2.87
CA ASP A 411 5.22 24.93 3.94
C ASP A 411 4.01 24.19 4.55
N GLN A 412 3.96 22.86 4.41
CA GLN A 412 2.98 21.95 5.02
C GLN A 412 1.54 22.07 4.51
N ARG A 413 1.28 22.81 3.43
CA ARG A 413 -0.08 22.92 2.85
C ARG A 413 -0.40 21.70 2.01
N VAL A 414 -1.59 21.14 2.20
CA VAL A 414 -2.09 20.01 1.41
C VAL A 414 -2.58 20.48 0.04
N MET A 415 -2.19 19.74 -1.00
CA MET A 415 -2.46 20.05 -2.40
C MET A 415 -3.60 19.20 -2.96
N TYR A 416 -4.82 19.73 -2.90
CA TYR A 416 -6.05 18.99 -3.24
C TYR A 416 -6.40 18.89 -4.73
N ASP A 417 -5.74 19.64 -5.61
CA ASP A 417 -6.10 19.70 -7.04
C ASP A 417 -4.87 19.46 -7.92
N PHE A 418 -4.94 18.47 -8.80
CA PHE A 418 -3.96 18.27 -9.85
C PHE A 418 -4.61 18.59 -11.20
N ARG A 419 -4.12 19.66 -11.84
CA ARG A 419 -4.47 20.19 -13.18
C ARG A 419 -5.56 21.27 -13.23
N GLY A 420 -5.08 22.49 -13.51
CA GLY A 420 -5.49 23.15 -14.75
C GLY A 420 -6.42 24.34 -14.64
N ARG A 421 -6.37 25.12 -13.56
CA ARG A 421 -6.91 26.49 -13.61
C ARG A 421 -5.84 27.47 -13.18
N ASP A 422 -5.89 28.66 -13.79
CA ASP A 422 -5.06 29.80 -13.45
C ASP A 422 -4.80 29.83 -11.95
N PRO A 423 -3.54 29.91 -11.53
CA PRO A 423 -3.25 30.05 -10.12
C PRO A 423 -4.09 31.22 -9.58
N ARG A 424 -4.88 30.93 -8.53
CA ARG A 424 -5.85 31.92 -8.01
C ARG A 424 -5.12 33.02 -7.25
N SER A 425 -3.91 32.73 -6.81
CA SER A 425 -2.92 33.68 -6.33
C SER A 425 -1.90 34.00 -7.42
N SER A 426 -1.33 35.20 -7.38
CA SER A 426 -0.15 35.58 -8.18
C SER A 426 1.14 34.88 -7.72
N GLN A 427 1.09 34.05 -6.68
CA GLN A 427 2.23 33.40 -6.02
C GLN A 427 2.05 31.87 -6.00
N ALA A 428 1.91 31.24 -7.17
CA ALA A 428 1.93 29.79 -7.25
C ALA A 428 3.33 29.24 -6.95
N THR A 429 3.39 28.16 -6.17
CA THR A 429 4.65 27.43 -5.94
C THR A 429 4.84 26.41 -7.05
N GLU A 430 6.00 26.40 -7.71
CA GLU A 430 6.34 25.27 -8.59
C GLU A 430 6.67 24.06 -7.72
N ILE A 431 5.92 22.97 -7.88
CA ILE A 431 6.22 21.68 -7.28
C ILE A 431 6.92 20.85 -8.35
N VAL A 432 8.17 20.49 -8.05
CA VAL A 432 8.99 19.64 -8.90
C VAL A 432 8.75 18.20 -8.45
N ALA A 433 7.94 17.44 -9.20
CA ALA A 433 7.54 16.10 -8.78
C ALA A 433 7.52 15.08 -9.91
N THR A 434 7.58 13.80 -9.57
CA THR A 434 7.67 12.72 -10.56
C THR A 434 6.33 12.33 -11.16
N ASN A 435 5.23 12.50 -10.41
CA ASN A 435 3.96 11.85 -10.74
C ASN A 435 2.77 12.81 -10.68
N VAL A 436 1.72 12.41 -11.39
CA VAL A 436 0.39 13.02 -11.28
C VAL A 436 -0.52 11.95 -10.69
N PRO A 437 -1.21 12.21 -9.57
CA PRO A 437 -2.08 11.22 -8.98
C PRO A 437 -3.22 10.86 -9.92
N GLU A 438 -3.62 9.59 -9.91
CA GLU A 438 -4.76 9.08 -10.67
C GLU A 438 -6.07 9.14 -9.87
N GLN A 439 -7.21 9.16 -10.57
CA GLN A 439 -8.54 9.15 -9.94
C GLN A 439 -9.64 8.59 -10.84
N PRO A 440 -10.66 7.90 -10.29
CA PRO A 440 -10.69 7.36 -8.94
C PRO A 440 -9.73 6.19 -8.78
N LEU A 441 -9.02 6.11 -7.65
CA LEU A 441 -8.15 4.99 -7.29
C LEU A 441 -8.85 4.01 -6.33
N ALA A 442 -8.69 2.71 -6.58
CA ALA A 442 -9.28 1.63 -5.80
C ALA A 442 -8.91 1.69 -4.31
N TRP A 443 -7.65 1.98 -3.95
CA TRP A 443 -7.26 2.07 -2.54
C TRP A 443 -7.95 3.18 -1.79
N THR A 444 -7.92 4.38 -2.35
CA THR A 444 -8.52 5.55 -1.71
C THR A 444 -10.03 5.40 -1.59
N LEU A 445 -10.70 4.88 -2.61
CA LEU A 445 -12.14 4.68 -2.56
C LEU A 445 -12.55 3.60 -1.55
N SER A 446 -11.81 2.49 -1.49
CA SER A 446 -12.12 1.38 -0.59
C SER A 446 -11.86 1.76 0.87
N ALA A 447 -10.76 2.48 1.14
CA ALA A 447 -10.48 3.09 2.43
C ALA A 447 -11.59 4.06 2.86
N ALA A 448 -11.99 4.98 1.98
CA ALA A 448 -13.04 5.95 2.30
C ALA A 448 -14.40 5.27 2.57
N LEU A 449 -14.76 4.21 1.84
CA LEU A 449 -15.97 3.41 2.12
C LEU A 449 -15.90 2.72 3.48
N ALA A 450 -14.77 2.08 3.78
CA ALA A 450 -14.56 1.40 5.04
C ALA A 450 -14.62 2.37 6.23
N LEU A 451 -14.03 3.57 6.11
CA LEU A 451 -14.10 4.60 7.16
C LEU A 451 -15.49 5.18 7.35
N LYS A 452 -16.24 5.44 6.26
CA LYS A 452 -17.64 5.87 6.34
C LYS A 452 -18.49 4.83 7.08
N TRP A 453 -18.22 3.54 6.85
CA TRP A 453 -18.87 2.47 7.59
C TRP A 453 -18.44 2.41 9.06
N LEU A 454 -17.14 2.49 9.36
CA LEU A 454 -16.62 2.51 10.73
C LEU A 454 -17.25 3.64 11.56
N LEU A 455 -17.14 4.88 11.08
CA LEU A 455 -17.61 6.06 11.81
C LEU A 455 -19.15 6.14 11.85
N GLY A 456 -19.83 5.67 10.80
CA GLY A 456 -21.29 5.72 10.71
C GLY A 456 -22.00 4.60 11.48
N SER A 457 -21.41 3.41 11.57
CA SER A 457 -22.04 2.25 12.22
C SER A 457 -21.63 2.07 13.69
N LYS A 458 -20.56 2.74 14.14
CA LYS A 458 -19.89 2.52 15.44
C LYS A 458 -19.45 1.05 15.65
N ARG A 459 -19.29 0.27 14.57
CA ARG A 459 -18.83 -1.13 14.62
C ARG A 459 -17.33 -1.19 14.32
N ASP A 460 -16.65 -2.08 15.02
CA ASP A 460 -15.22 -2.37 14.83
C ASP A 460 -14.95 -2.92 13.41
N LEU A 461 -13.87 -2.43 12.76
CA LEU A 461 -13.37 -2.96 11.49
C LEU A 461 -13.04 -4.47 11.57
N TYR A 462 -12.57 -4.95 12.72
CA TYR A 462 -12.10 -6.32 12.94
C TYR A 462 -13.08 -7.21 13.70
N ALA A 463 -14.26 -6.70 14.08
CA ALA A 463 -15.06 -7.22 15.23
C ALA A 463 -14.32 -6.98 16.56
N PRO A 464 -15.01 -6.85 17.72
CA PRO A 464 -14.39 -6.35 18.94
C PRO A 464 -13.13 -7.15 19.27
N VAL A 465 -11.98 -6.50 19.12
CA VAL A 465 -10.72 -7.01 19.66
C VAL A 465 -10.86 -7.00 21.18
N ASP A 466 -10.63 -8.13 21.84
CA ASP A 466 -10.72 -8.21 23.29
C ASP A 466 -9.55 -7.43 23.93
N TRP A 467 -9.89 -6.35 24.63
CA TRP A 467 -8.95 -5.45 25.30
C TRP A 467 -8.74 -5.80 26.78
N SER A 468 -9.40 -6.85 27.29
CA SER A 468 -9.43 -7.16 28.73
C SER A 468 -8.17 -7.83 29.29
N GLY A 469 -7.21 -8.20 28.43
CA GLY A 469 -5.94 -8.83 28.82
C GLY A 469 -4.79 -7.84 29.14
N PRO A 470 -3.49 -8.22 28.97
CA PRO A 470 -2.30 -7.38 29.23
C PRO A 470 -2.21 -6.07 28.40
N ARG A 471 -3.31 -5.67 27.75
CA ARG A 471 -3.52 -4.40 27.03
C ARG A 471 -4.27 -3.36 27.87
N SER A 472 -4.38 -3.57 29.18
CA SER A 472 -5.10 -2.68 30.11
C SER A 472 -4.63 -1.22 30.13
N SER A 473 -3.40 -0.95 29.68
CA SER A 473 -2.78 0.38 29.54
C SER A 473 -3.14 1.12 28.25
N ARG A 474 -3.75 0.45 27.25
CA ARG A 474 -4.01 1.04 25.92
C ARG A 474 -4.91 2.28 25.96
N PRO A 475 -5.99 2.33 26.76
CA PRO A 475 -6.79 3.55 26.88
C PRO A 475 -5.98 4.75 27.41
N GLN A 476 -5.06 4.52 28.36
CA GLN A 476 -4.19 5.57 28.90
C GLN A 476 -3.15 6.03 27.88
N LEU A 477 -2.58 5.09 27.11
CA LEU A 477 -1.67 5.39 26.00
C LEU A 477 -2.38 6.21 24.91
N ASP A 478 -3.57 5.79 24.47
CA ASP A 478 -4.39 6.50 23.47
C ASP A 478 -4.69 7.93 23.94
N ALA A 479 -5.18 8.07 25.18
CA ALA A 479 -5.45 9.38 25.76
C ALA A 479 -4.20 10.26 25.92
N ARG A 480 -3.03 9.66 26.20
CA ARG A 480 -1.75 10.38 26.30
C ARG A 480 -1.32 10.93 24.96
N LEU A 481 -1.18 10.07 23.95
CA LEU A 481 -0.74 10.46 22.61
C LEU A 481 -1.74 11.41 21.93
N LEU A 482 -3.05 11.26 22.19
CA LEU A 482 -4.08 12.15 21.67
C LEU A 482 -3.97 13.60 22.21
N ARG A 483 -3.38 13.82 23.40
CA ARG A 483 -3.16 15.19 23.91
C ARG A 483 -2.17 15.96 23.04
N ASP A 484 -1.18 15.26 22.50
CA ASP A 484 -0.12 15.86 21.67
C ASP A 484 -0.46 15.84 20.18
N THR A 485 -1.56 15.17 19.80
CA THR A 485 -2.02 15.05 18.41
C THR A 485 -2.99 16.18 18.05
N PRO A 486 -2.67 17.04 17.05
CA PRO A 486 -3.59 18.08 16.59
C PRO A 486 -4.94 17.53 16.15
N ARG A 487 -6.01 17.96 16.81
CA ARG A 487 -7.36 17.47 16.54
C ARG A 487 -7.97 18.21 15.35
N LEU A 488 -8.53 17.45 14.41
CA LEU A 488 -9.36 18.02 13.35
C LEU A 488 -10.80 17.52 13.51
N PRO A 489 -11.81 18.41 13.36
CA PRO A 489 -13.18 17.97 13.23
C PRO A 489 -13.41 17.35 11.86
N LEU A 490 -14.41 16.46 11.78
CA LEU A 490 -14.94 16.02 10.48
C LEU A 490 -15.66 17.19 9.84
N LEU A 491 -15.22 17.59 8.65
CA LEU A 491 -15.88 18.62 7.87
C LEU A 491 -17.23 18.08 7.38
N SER A 492 -18.28 18.87 7.55
CA SER A 492 -19.68 18.43 7.41
C SER A 492 -20.48 19.33 6.46
N SER A 493 -20.13 20.62 6.36
CA SER A 493 -20.81 21.62 5.56
C SER A 493 -20.02 22.03 4.31
N VAL A 494 -20.72 22.56 3.31
CA VAL A 494 -20.09 23.07 2.07
C VAL A 494 -19.08 24.18 2.37
N ASP A 495 -19.38 25.06 3.32
CA ASP A 495 -18.52 26.18 3.69
C ASP A 495 -17.25 25.72 4.41
N GLU A 496 -17.35 24.68 5.26
CA GLU A 496 -16.19 24.06 5.90
C GLU A 496 -15.23 23.45 4.87
N PHE A 497 -15.76 22.72 3.87
CA PHE A 497 -14.96 22.20 2.77
C PHE A 497 -14.38 23.31 1.90
N ALA A 498 -15.14 24.37 1.63
CA ALA A 498 -14.67 25.52 0.86
C ALA A 498 -13.49 26.20 1.57
N SER A 499 -13.61 26.44 2.88
CA SER A 499 -12.56 27.04 3.70
C SER A 499 -11.31 26.16 3.76
N ALA A 500 -11.47 24.84 3.91
CA ALA A 500 -10.33 23.91 3.85
C ALA A 500 -9.65 23.93 2.48
N TYR A 501 -10.42 23.93 1.40
CA TYR A 501 -9.90 24.02 0.04
C TYR A 501 -9.23 25.37 -0.25
N GLU A 502 -9.67 26.46 0.37
CA GLU A 502 -9.06 27.80 0.23
C GLU A 502 -7.67 27.88 0.90
N ARG A 503 -7.41 27.09 1.95
CA ARG A 503 -6.09 27.01 2.61
C ARG A 503 -5.07 26.16 1.86
N ARG A 504 -5.46 25.48 0.78
CA ARG A 504 -4.55 24.69 -0.05
C ARG A 504 -3.43 25.59 -0.61
N GLY A 505 -2.25 25.04 -0.86
CA GLY A 505 -1.28 25.74 -1.69
C GLY A 505 -1.73 25.78 -3.14
N ASP A 506 -1.58 26.92 -3.80
CA ASP A 506 -1.65 26.95 -5.26
C ASP A 506 -0.30 26.48 -5.81
N PHE A 507 -0.32 25.50 -6.73
CA PHE A 507 0.90 24.97 -7.30
C PHE A 507 0.82 24.70 -8.79
N VAL A 508 1.99 24.72 -9.43
CA VAL A 508 2.22 24.24 -10.79
C VAL A 508 3.14 23.03 -10.72
N LEU A 509 2.76 21.95 -11.39
CA LEU A 509 3.53 20.72 -11.35
C LEU A 509 4.56 20.66 -12.49
N ASN A 510 5.85 20.77 -12.16
CA ASN A 510 6.94 20.61 -13.12
C ASN A 510 7.43 19.15 -13.15
N ARG A 511 6.70 18.33 -13.92
CA ARG A 511 6.99 16.89 -14.03
C ARG A 511 8.25 16.56 -14.80
N ALA A 512 8.59 17.39 -15.78
CA ALA A 512 9.77 17.16 -16.61
C ALA A 512 11.03 17.26 -15.75
N LEU A 513 11.14 18.34 -14.97
CA LEU A 513 12.24 18.53 -14.05
C LEU A 513 12.23 17.49 -12.92
N GLY A 514 11.06 17.14 -12.38
CA GLY A 514 10.96 16.08 -11.36
C GLY A 514 11.47 14.73 -11.87
N HIS A 515 11.15 14.37 -13.12
CA HIS A 515 11.68 13.15 -13.72
C HIS A 515 13.19 13.20 -13.97
N GLU A 516 13.72 14.35 -14.39
CA GLU A 516 15.17 14.57 -14.55
C GLU A 516 15.91 14.41 -13.21
N ARG A 517 15.41 15.03 -12.14
CA ARG A 517 16.00 14.93 -10.80
C ARG A 517 15.94 13.51 -10.25
N ASP A 518 14.83 12.81 -10.46
CA ASP A 518 14.71 11.40 -10.07
C ASP A 518 15.69 10.49 -10.83
N LEU A 519 15.89 10.73 -12.13
CA LEU A 519 16.93 10.03 -12.90
C LEU A 519 18.34 10.33 -12.37
N ALA A 520 18.62 11.59 -12.02
CA ALA A 520 19.91 11.99 -11.45
C ALA A 520 20.15 11.38 -10.05
N ALA A 521 19.13 11.32 -9.20
CA ALA A 521 19.18 10.62 -7.91
C ALA A 521 19.49 9.13 -8.11
N ARG A 522 18.80 8.47 -9.05
CA ARG A 522 19.06 7.06 -9.41
C ARG A 522 20.44 6.81 -10.01
N ALA A 523 21.00 7.77 -10.73
CA ALA A 523 22.33 7.64 -11.30
C ALA A 523 23.44 7.69 -10.24
N ARG A 524 23.27 8.47 -9.15
CA ARG A 524 24.23 8.54 -8.03
C ARG A 524 24.47 7.18 -7.35
N HIS A 525 23.49 6.29 -7.37
CA HIS A 525 23.66 4.91 -6.92
C HIS A 525 24.72 4.15 -7.73
N ARG A 526 24.76 4.35 -9.06
CA ARG A 526 25.64 3.59 -9.97
C ARG A 526 27.09 4.06 -9.98
N THR A 527 27.39 5.23 -9.41
CA THR A 527 28.76 5.77 -9.36
C THR A 527 29.46 5.53 -8.03
N ARG A 528 28.73 5.07 -7.00
CA ARG A 528 29.27 4.78 -5.65
C ARG A 528 29.32 3.29 -5.30
N ALA A 529 28.64 2.43 -6.07
CA ALA A 529 28.76 0.98 -6.02
C ALA A 529 29.86 0.52 -6.98
#